data_AF-A0A529PYB0-F1
#
_entry.id   AF-A0A529PYB0-F1
#
_cell.length_a   1.000
_cell.length_b   1.000
_cell.length_c   1.000
_cell.angle_alpha   90.00
_cell.angle_beta   90.00
_cell.angle_gamma   90.00
#
_symmetry.space_group_name_H-M   'P 1'
#
loop_
_entity.id
_entity.type
_entity.pdbx_description
1 polymer ?
#
loop_
_entity_poly.entity_id
_entity_poly.type
_entity_poly.pdbx_seq_one_letter_code
_entity_poly.pdbx_strand_id
1 'polypeptide(L)'
;KEDMVGRGSGAVREFALYGETTGEIDEFGLPVRADWAAAYRGKTAVIYGHTPMLSAEWVNNTLCIDTGCVFGGKLTALRWPEHELVEVPAIRTWSEPVR
;
A
#
# COMPACT_ATOMS: atom_id res chain seq x y z
N LYS A 1 -9.64 -1.75 -5.15
CA LYS A 1 -10.76 -2.26 -4.30
C LYS A 1 -11.33 -3.55 -4.91
N GLU A 2 -12.11 -4.36 -4.17
CA GLU A 2 -12.58 -5.68 -4.66
C GLU A 2 -13.40 -5.60 -5.95
N ASP A 3 -14.23 -4.57 -6.08
CA ASP A 3 -15.07 -4.31 -7.24
C ASP A 3 -14.25 -3.99 -8.51
N MET A 4 -12.96 -3.68 -8.35
CA MET A 4 -12.01 -3.39 -9.43
C MET A 4 -11.23 -4.63 -9.88
N VAL A 5 -11.28 -5.74 -9.14
CA VAL A 5 -10.52 -6.96 -9.46
C VAL A 5 -10.94 -7.50 -10.82
N GLY A 6 -9.96 -7.83 -11.68
CA GLY A 6 -10.20 -8.32 -13.04
C GLY A 6 -10.63 -7.25 -14.05
N ARG A 7 -10.68 -5.96 -13.68
CA ARG A 7 -11.04 -4.86 -14.58
C ARG A 7 -9.80 -4.09 -15.03
N GLY A 8 -9.84 -3.51 -16.24
CA GLY A 8 -8.71 -2.84 -16.88
C GLY A 8 -8.95 -1.40 -17.34
N SER A 9 -9.96 -0.71 -16.80
CA SER A 9 -10.29 0.67 -17.19
C SER A 9 -9.24 1.69 -16.74
N GLY A 10 -9.28 2.90 -17.31
CA GLY A 10 -8.39 4.01 -16.92
C GLY A 10 -8.48 4.34 -15.42
N ALA A 11 -9.70 4.39 -14.87
CA ALA A 11 -9.92 4.63 -13.44
C ALA A 11 -9.31 3.55 -12.54
N VAL A 12 -9.34 2.27 -12.95
CA VAL A 12 -8.71 1.18 -12.18
C VAL A 12 -7.19 1.32 -12.19
N ARG A 13 -6.61 1.73 -13.33
CA ARG A 13 -5.16 1.98 -13.43
C ARG A 13 -4.75 3.17 -12.57
N GLU A 14 -5.50 4.26 -12.61
CA GLU A 14 -5.25 5.44 -11.80
C GLU A 14 -5.29 5.10 -10.30
N PHE A 15 -6.32 4.37 -9.86
CA PHE A 15 -6.40 3.88 -8.48
C PHE A 15 -5.22 2.96 -8.12
N ALA A 16 -4.84 2.03 -9.00
CA ALA A 16 -3.74 1.10 -8.73
C ALA A 16 -2.37 1.80 -8.65
N LEU A 17 -2.18 2.88 -9.40
CA LEU A 17 -0.92 3.64 -9.44
C LEU A 17 -0.83 4.70 -8.34
N TYR A 18 -1.93 5.36 -8.01
CA TYR A 18 -1.91 6.56 -7.17
C TYR A 18 -2.74 6.44 -5.89
N GLY A 19 -3.60 5.44 -5.80
CA GLY A 19 -4.58 5.28 -4.71
C GLY A 19 -5.84 6.11 -4.91
N GLU A 20 -6.68 6.17 -3.88
CA GLU A 20 -7.80 7.11 -3.82
C GLU A 20 -7.29 8.48 -3.41
N THR A 21 -7.76 9.53 -4.07
CA THR A 21 -7.43 10.92 -3.73
C THR A 21 -8.65 11.61 -3.14
N THR A 22 -8.44 12.59 -2.25
CA THR A 22 -9.55 13.39 -1.69
C THR A 22 -10.12 14.40 -2.69
N GLY A 23 -9.47 14.53 -3.86
CA GLY A 23 -9.72 15.60 -4.83
C GLY A 23 -8.95 16.88 -4.52
N GLU A 24 -8.24 16.95 -3.40
CA GLU A 24 -7.38 18.06 -3.02
C GLU A 24 -5.96 17.86 -3.55
N ILE A 25 -5.25 18.98 -3.73
CA ILE A 25 -3.84 19.01 -4.12
C ILE A 25 -3.06 19.66 -2.96
N ASP A 26 -1.96 19.02 -2.54
CA ASP A 26 -1.11 19.56 -1.49
C ASP A 26 -0.25 20.74 -1.98
N GLU A 27 0.49 21.38 -1.07
CA GLU A 27 1.34 22.55 -1.38
C GLU A 27 2.44 22.26 -2.42
N PHE A 28 2.68 21.00 -2.76
CA PHE A 28 3.69 20.54 -3.71
C PHE A 28 3.09 20.11 -5.06
N GLY A 29 1.78 20.27 -5.26
CA GLY A 29 1.12 19.88 -6.51
C GLY A 29 0.78 18.40 -6.60
N LEU A 30 0.84 17.66 -5.49
CA LEU A 30 0.54 16.22 -5.44
C LEU A 30 -0.90 15.97 -4.95
N PRO A 31 -1.61 14.96 -5.47
CA PRO A 31 -2.93 14.60 -4.95
C PRO A 31 -2.86 14.16 -3.48
N VAL A 32 -3.70 14.77 -2.65
CA VAL A 32 -3.91 14.34 -1.27
C VAL A 32 -4.60 12.98 -1.29
N ARG A 33 -4.02 12.00 -0.60
CA ARG A 33 -4.50 10.60 -0.60
C ARG A 33 -5.55 10.39 0.47
N ALA A 34 -6.63 9.70 0.11
CA ALA A 34 -7.61 9.20 1.05
C ALA A 34 -7.17 7.85 1.62
N ASP A 35 -7.43 7.62 2.91
CA ASP A 35 -7.27 6.31 3.55
C ASP A 35 -8.45 5.38 3.19
N TRP A 36 -8.42 4.88 1.97
CA TRP A 36 -9.44 3.96 1.45
C TRP A 36 -9.45 2.62 2.22
N ALA A 37 -8.33 2.24 2.84
CA ALA A 37 -8.19 1.00 3.60
C ALA A 37 -9.02 1.04 4.88
N ALA A 38 -9.02 2.17 5.60
CA ALA A 38 -9.88 2.38 6.77
C ALA A 38 -11.39 2.26 6.45
N ALA A 39 -11.79 2.67 5.23
CA ALA A 39 -13.17 2.57 4.75
C ALA A 39 -13.52 1.21 4.11
N TYR A 40 -12.53 0.33 3.89
CA TYR A 40 -12.75 -0.94 3.18
C TYR A 40 -13.59 -1.92 4.01
N ARG A 41 -14.64 -2.49 3.38
CA ARG A 41 -15.54 -3.50 4.00
C ARG A 41 -15.71 -4.76 3.13
N GLY A 42 -14.87 -4.91 2.11
CA GLY A 42 -14.94 -6.03 1.18
C GLY A 42 -14.49 -7.36 1.78
N LYS A 43 -14.99 -8.45 1.22
CA LYS A 43 -14.63 -9.82 1.65
C LYS A 43 -13.34 -10.31 1.03
N THR A 44 -12.91 -9.69 -0.07
CA THR A 44 -11.65 -10.04 -0.74
C THR A 44 -10.49 -9.41 0.02
N ALA A 45 -9.47 -10.20 0.38
CA ALA A 45 -8.24 -9.65 0.93
C ALA A 45 -7.51 -8.82 -0.15
N VAL A 46 -7.12 -7.59 0.17
CA VAL A 46 -6.37 -6.72 -0.77
C VAL A 46 -4.99 -6.44 -0.21
N ILE A 47 -3.98 -7.01 -0.86
CA ILE A 47 -2.57 -6.83 -0.50
C ILE A 47 -1.95 -5.80 -1.45
N TYR A 48 -1.29 -4.79 -0.91
CA TYR A 48 -0.84 -3.62 -1.68
C TYR A 48 0.46 -3.02 -1.12
N GLY A 49 0.97 -1.99 -1.79
CA GLY A 49 2.12 -1.18 -1.37
C GLY A 49 1.81 0.31 -1.50
N HIS A 50 2.73 1.12 -2.04
CA HIS A 50 2.59 2.55 -2.44
C HIS A 50 3.11 3.57 -1.43
N THR A 51 2.56 3.57 -0.22
CA THR A 51 3.06 4.40 0.87
C THR A 51 3.77 3.49 1.87
N PRO A 52 5.09 3.62 2.05
CA PRO A 52 5.84 2.83 3.01
C PRO A 52 5.29 2.99 4.43
N MET A 53 5.19 1.87 5.14
CA MET A 53 4.79 1.80 6.55
C MET A 53 5.94 1.22 7.39
N LEU A 54 5.96 1.50 8.70
CA LEU A 54 6.97 0.94 9.62
C LEU A 54 6.82 -0.58 9.81
N SER A 55 5.58 -1.06 9.80
CA SER A 55 5.18 -2.45 9.95
C SER A 55 4.02 -2.75 9.00
N ALA A 56 3.95 -3.99 8.51
CA ALA A 56 2.78 -4.48 7.80
C ALA A 56 1.69 -4.83 8.81
N GLU A 57 0.55 -4.12 8.74
CA GLU A 57 -0.57 -4.29 9.65
C GLU A 57 -1.87 -4.48 8.89
N TRP A 58 -2.71 -5.39 9.37
CA TRP A 58 -4.04 -5.60 8.80
C TRP A 58 -4.97 -4.46 9.22
N VAL A 59 -5.49 -3.75 8.23
CA VAL A 59 -6.54 -2.74 8.42
C VAL A 59 -7.79 -3.26 7.71
N ASN A 60 -8.81 -3.65 8.48
CA ASN A 60 -9.93 -4.42 7.96
C ASN A 60 -9.42 -5.69 7.24
N ASN A 61 -9.72 -5.83 5.95
CA ASN A 61 -9.28 -6.95 5.11
C ASN A 61 -8.28 -6.48 4.03
N THR A 62 -7.46 -5.49 4.36
CA THR A 62 -6.37 -5.01 3.52
C THR A 62 -5.05 -5.07 4.29
N LEU A 63 -3.95 -5.19 3.55
CA LEU A 63 -2.60 -5.24 4.11
C LEU A 63 -1.62 -4.50 3.19
N CYS A 64 -0.95 -3.47 3.72
CA CYS A 64 0.19 -2.87 3.05
C CYS A 64 1.46 -3.67 3.40
N ILE A 65 2.15 -4.21 2.39
CA ILE A 65 3.43 -4.94 2.55
C ILE A 65 4.64 -4.10 2.13
N ASP A 66 4.43 -2.83 1.76
CA ASP A 66 5.52 -1.89 1.55
C ASP A 66 6.03 -1.41 2.90
N THR A 67 7.06 -2.09 3.40
CA THR A 67 7.73 -1.77 4.67
C THR A 67 9.03 -0.99 4.46
N GLY A 68 9.12 -0.26 3.34
CA GLY A 68 10.18 0.71 3.12
C GLY A 68 11.60 0.13 3.03
N CYS A 69 11.76 -1.07 2.45
CA CYS A 69 13.06 -1.75 2.36
C CYS A 69 14.20 -0.84 1.86
N VAL A 70 13.93 -0.02 0.83
CA VAL A 70 14.94 0.87 0.24
C VAL A 70 15.40 1.96 1.22
N PHE A 71 14.53 2.33 2.16
CA PHE A 71 14.77 3.35 3.18
C PHE A 71 15.42 2.78 4.45
N GLY A 72 15.90 1.54 4.42
CA GLY A 72 16.48 0.87 5.60
C GLY A 72 15.46 0.09 6.44
N GLY A 73 14.20 -0.04 5.97
CA GLY A 73 13.17 -0.84 6.59
C GLY A 73 13.33 -2.35 6.30
N LYS A 74 12.27 -2.99 5.81
CA LYS A 74 12.27 -4.44 5.53
C LYS A 74 11.69 -4.73 4.15
N LEU A 75 12.03 -5.89 3.59
CA LEU A 75 11.28 -6.51 2.51
C LEU A 75 10.28 -7.48 3.15
N THR A 76 8.99 -7.25 2.95
CA THR A 76 7.91 -8.04 3.57
C THR A 76 7.15 -8.83 2.50
N ALA A 77 6.89 -10.09 2.80
CA ALA A 77 6.04 -10.98 2.01
C ALA A 77 4.89 -11.52 2.89
N LEU A 78 3.73 -11.71 2.27
CA LEU A 78 2.61 -12.44 2.88
C LEU A 78 2.55 -13.85 2.29
N ARG A 79 2.56 -14.87 3.15
CA ARG A 79 2.22 -16.23 2.77
C ARG A 79 0.70 -16.42 2.77
N TRP A 80 0.18 -16.94 1.67
CA TRP A 80 -1.25 -17.19 1.50
C TRP A 80 -1.49 -18.67 1.16
N PRO A 81 -2.44 -19.36 1.82
CA PRO A 81 -3.49 -18.85 2.72
C PRO A 81 -3.10 -18.80 4.21
N GLU A 82 -1.83 -18.96 4.58
CA GLU A 82 -1.40 -19.06 5.98
C GLU A 82 -1.49 -17.75 6.77
N HIS A 83 -1.60 -16.61 6.07
CA HIS A 83 -1.61 -15.27 6.63
C HIS A 83 -0.36 -14.93 7.46
N GLU A 84 0.78 -15.55 7.12
CA GLU A 84 2.04 -15.37 7.81
C GLU A 84 2.89 -14.31 7.11
N LEU A 85 3.40 -13.35 7.87
CA LEU A 85 4.37 -12.37 7.38
C LEU A 85 5.79 -12.95 7.45
N VAL A 86 6.49 -12.91 6.32
CA VAL A 86 7.91 -13.21 6.24
C VAL A 86 8.65 -11.92 5.91
N GLU A 87 9.65 -11.57 6.72
CA GLU A 87 10.35 -10.29 6.60
C GLU A 87 11.86 -10.50 6.57
N VAL A 88 12.55 -9.70 5.75
CA VAL A 88 14.00 -9.61 5.73
C VAL A 88 14.40 -8.14 5.93
N PRO A 89 15.23 -7.80 6.93
CA PRO A 89 15.67 -6.44 7.13
C PRO A 89 16.58 -5.98 5.98
N ALA A 90 16.51 -4.69 5.64
CA ALA A 90 17.45 -4.08 4.72
C ALA A 90 18.87 -4.15 5.29
N ILE A 91 19.85 -4.48 4.45
CA ILE A 91 21.25 -4.54 4.88
C ILE A 91 21.88 -3.16 5.10
N ARG A 92 21.24 -2.11 4.58
CA ARG A 92 21.58 -0.69 4.74
C ARG A 92 20.43 0.19 4.24
N THR A 93 20.47 1.47 4.57
CA THR A 93 19.68 2.51 3.90
C THR A 93 20.26 2.77 2.50
N TRP A 94 19.45 2.59 1.47
CA TRP A 94 19.84 2.83 0.06
C TRP A 94 19.40 4.20 -0.43
N SER A 95 18.30 4.72 0.11
CA SER A 95 17.79 6.06 -0.11
C SER A 95 17.32 6.62 1.22
N GLU A 96 17.54 7.91 1.46
CA GLU A 96 16.85 8.59 2.55
C GLU A 96 15.36 8.74 2.20
N PRO A 97 14.44 8.56 3.17
CA PRO A 97 13.04 8.86 2.97
C PRO A 97 12.87 10.37 2.81
N VAL A 98 12.01 10.78 1.87
CA VAL A 98 11.75 12.20 1.60
C VAL A 98 10.72 12.78 2.60
N ARG A 99 10.04 11.90 3.34
CA ARG A 99 9.10 12.18 4.44
C ARG A 99 9.11 11.02 5.43
#